data_AF-T0ZJF0-F1
#
_entry.id   AF-T0ZJF0-F1
#
_cell.length_a   1.000
_cell.length_b   1.000
_cell.length_c   1.000
_cell.angle_alpha   90.00
_cell.angle_beta   90.00
_cell.angle_gamma   90.00
#
_symmetry.space_group_name_H-M   'P 1'
#
loop_
_entity.id
_entity.type
_entity.pdbx_description
1 polymer ?
#
loop_
_entity_poly.entity_id
_entity_poly.type
_entity_poly.pdbx_seq_one_letter_code
_entity_poly.pdbx_strand_id
1 'polypeptide(L)' 'MKFDTDSKSAAIERKKTFADAAKQGYWVAGAHLPFPGIGHLRAMDGGYIWVPVNYSSLH' A
#
# COMPACT_ATOMS: atom_id res chain seq x y z
N MET A 1 -18.73 10.17 -4.89
CA MET A 1 -18.88 9.00 -5.77
C MET A 1 -18.16 7.83 -5.11
N LYS A 2 -18.82 6.67 -4.93
CA LYS A 2 -18.17 5.44 -4.46
C LYS A 2 -17.75 4.66 -5.72
N PHE A 3 -16.45 4.40 -5.89
CA PHE A 3 -15.91 3.75 -7.09
C PHE A 3 -15.71 2.24 -6.93
N ASP A 4 -15.75 1.72 -5.70
CA ASP A 4 -15.74 0.28 -5.45
C ASP A 4 -17.08 -0.32 -5.92
N THR A 5 -17.04 -1.22 -6.91
CA THR A 5 -18.23 -1.99 -7.35
C THR A 5 -18.80 -2.83 -6.20
N ASP A 6 -17.93 -3.44 -5.39
CA ASP A 6 -18.27 -4.08 -4.11
C ASP A 6 -17.32 -3.61 -3.02
N SER A 7 -17.82 -2.73 -2.15
CA SER A 7 -17.03 -2.16 -1.05
C SER A 7 -16.65 -3.17 0.03
N LYS A 8 -17.44 -4.25 0.23
CA LYS A 8 -17.11 -5.27 1.25
C LYS A 8 -15.93 -6.09 0.79
N SER A 9 -15.97 -6.59 -0.45
CA SER A 9 -14.88 -7.35 -1.05
C SER A 9 -13.62 -6.50 -1.17
N ALA A 10 -13.73 -5.22 -1.59
CA ALA A 10 -12.60 -4.30 -1.66
C ALA A 10 -11.93 -4.05 -0.30
N ALA A 11 -12.70 -3.95 0.78
CA ALA A 11 -12.15 -3.80 2.13
C ALA A 11 -11.41 -5.05 2.61
N ILE A 12 -11.92 -6.25 2.30
CA ILE A 12 -11.26 -7.52 2.62
C ILE A 12 -9.94 -7.64 1.87
N GLU A 13 -9.94 -7.38 0.56
CA GLU A 13 -8.72 -7.49 -0.26
C GLU A 13 -7.66 -6.48 0.18
N ARG A 14 -8.06 -5.23 0.45
CA ARG A 14 -7.14 -4.20 0.97
C ARG A 14 -6.46 -4.64 2.27
N LYS A 15 -7.22 -5.17 3.22
CA LYS A 15 -6.68 -5.66 4.50
C LYS A 15 -5.70 -6.82 4.29
N LYS A 16 -6.05 -7.77 3.42
CA LYS A 16 -5.21 -8.92 3.09
C LYS A 16 -3.89 -8.47 2.43
N THR A 17 -3.97 -7.66 1.39
CA THR A 17 -2.79 -7.15 0.68
C THR A 17 -1.90 -6.30 1.57
N PHE A 18 -2.47 -5.45 2.44
CA PHE A 18 -1.67 -4.64 3.34
C PHE A 18 -0.99 -5.48 4.42
N ALA A 19 -1.67 -6.47 4.98
CA ALA A 19 -1.10 -7.39 5.95
C ALA A 19 0.07 -8.19 5.34
N ASP A 20 -0.11 -8.67 4.11
CA ASP A 20 0.89 -9.42 3.38
C ASP A 20 2.12 -8.56 3.03
N ALA A 21 1.91 -7.37 2.45
CA ALA A 21 2.97 -6.43 2.12
C ALA A 21 3.75 -5.97 3.37
N ALA A 22 3.07 -5.69 4.48
CA ALA A 22 3.72 -5.30 5.73
C ALA A 22 4.49 -6.45 6.38
N LYS A 23 4.02 -7.70 6.20
CA LYS A 23 4.70 -8.89 6.72
C LYS A 23 5.95 -9.23 5.89
N GLN A 24 5.85 -9.14 4.57
CA GLN A 24 6.93 -9.54 3.66
C GLN A 24 7.91 -8.41 3.34
N GLY A 25 7.49 -7.15 3.45
CA GLY A 25 8.33 -5.99 3.19
C GLY A 25 8.64 -5.76 1.70
N TYR A 26 7.83 -6.26 0.78
CA TYR A 26 8.05 -6.05 -0.66
C TYR A 26 7.64 -4.64 -1.12
N TRP A 27 8.11 -4.26 -2.31
CA TRP A 27 7.73 -3.01 -2.98
C TRP A 27 6.28 -3.03 -3.45
N VAL A 28 5.55 -1.96 -3.17
CA VAL A 28 4.18 -1.72 -3.64
C VAL A 28 4.19 -0.52 -4.58
N ALA A 29 3.46 -0.61 -5.68
CA ALA A 29 3.18 0.50 -6.59
C ALA A 29 1.67 0.76 -6.63
N GLY A 30 1.24 1.91 -6.10
CA GLY A 30 -0.17 2.29 -6.00
C GLY A 30 -0.54 3.38 -6.99
N ALA A 31 -1.52 3.10 -7.86
CA ALA A 31 -1.94 4.01 -8.94
C ALA A 31 -2.44 5.40 -8.46
N HIS A 32 -2.91 5.50 -7.22
CA HIS A 32 -3.49 6.72 -6.65
C HIS A 32 -2.75 7.19 -5.39
N LEU A 33 -1.52 6.72 -5.17
CA LEU A 33 -0.65 7.24 -4.12
C LEU A 33 0.15 8.45 -4.65
N PRO A 34 0.67 9.33 -3.76
CA PRO A 34 1.50 10.45 -4.19
C PRO A 34 2.64 9.97 -5.10
N PHE A 35 2.74 10.58 -6.29
CA PHE A 35 3.73 10.22 -7.30
C PHE A 35 5.15 10.21 -6.69
N PRO A 36 5.99 9.17 -6.93
CA PRO A 36 5.86 8.09 -7.91
C PRO A 36 4.96 6.90 -7.50
N GLY A 37 4.33 6.96 -6.33
CA GLY A 37 3.42 5.91 -5.85
C GLY A 37 4.10 4.60 -5.44
N ILE A 38 5.43 4.60 -5.31
CA ILE A 38 6.24 3.43 -4.95
C ILE A 38 6.74 3.53 -3.52
N GLY A 39 6.68 2.44 -2.77
CA GLY A 39 7.06 2.39 -1.36
C GLY A 39 6.78 1.04 -0.70
N HIS A 40 6.83 1.04 0.62
CA HIS A 40 6.54 -0.12 1.47
C HIS A 40 5.37 0.18 2.41
N LEU A 41 4.75 -0.87 2.93
CA LEU A 41 3.82 -0.79 4.05
C LEU A 41 4.48 -1.30 5.33
N ARG A 42 4.19 -0.64 6.44
CA ARG A 42 4.61 -1.06 7.78
C ARG A 42 3.41 -1.07 8.72
N ALA A 43 3.25 -2.12 9.52
CA ALA A 43 2.20 -2.16 10.54
C ALA A 43 2.46 -1.13 11.66
N MET A 44 1.42 -0.41 12.08
CA MET A 44 1.50 0.60 13.15
C MET A 44 0.12 0.84 13.76
N ASP A 45 0.00 0.79 15.09
CA ASP A 45 -1.19 1.15 15.88
C ASP A 45 -2.52 0.55 15.37
N GLY A 46 -2.53 -0.75 15.06
CA GLY A 46 -3.72 -1.44 14.56
C GLY A 46 -4.07 -1.14 13.09
N GLY A 47 -3.21 -0.40 12.39
CA GLY A 47 -3.29 -0.11 10.96
C GLY A 47 -1.94 -0.21 10.27
N TYR A 48 -1.74 0.59 9.22
CA TYR A 48 -0.53 0.59 8.42
C TYR A 48 -0.11 2.03 8.10
N ILE A 49 1.20 2.24 8.02
CA ILE A 49 1.80 3.47 7.51
C ILE A 49 2.45 3.21 6.16
N TRP A 50 2.29 4.15 5.24
CA TRP A 50 2.97 4.18 3.96
C TRP A 50 4.38 4.77 4.11
N VAL A 51 5.38 4.03 3.65
CA VAL A 51 6.79 4.46 3.65
C VAL A 51 7.21 4.65 2.20
N PRO A 52 7.22 5.89 1.67
CA PRO A 52 7.58 6.15 0.28
C PRO A 52 9.06 5.82 0.03
N VAL A 53 9.36 5.43 -1.22
CA VAL A 53 10.74 5.19 -1.66
C VAL A 53 11.61 6.42 -1.48
N ASN A 54 12.86 6.22 -1.04
CA ASN A 54 13.85 7.28 -1.03
C ASN A 54 14.32 7.58 -2.45
N TYR A 55 14.44 8.86 -2.79
CA TYR A 55 15.02 9.26 -4.07
C TYR A 55 16.48 8.82 -4.17
N SER A 56 16.83 8.14 -5.26
CA SER A 56 18.20 7.70 -5.56
C SER A 56 18.38 7.54 -7.07
N SER A 57 19.61 7.65 -7.55
CA SER A 57 19.98 7.27 -8.91
C SER A 57 20.21 5.76 -9.00
N LEU A 58 19.83 5.16 -10.12
CA LEU A 58 20.33 3.85 -10.50
C LEU A 58 21.83 3.99 -10.79
N HIS A 59 22.65 3.18 -10.12
CA HIS A 59 24.08 3.08 -10.40
C HIS A 59 24.33 2.19 -11.62
#